data_AF-A0ABD3J4G4-F1
#
_entry.id   AF-A0ABD3J4G4-F1
#
_cell.length_a   1.000
_cell.length_b   1.000
_cell.length_c   1.000
_cell.angle_alpha   90.00
_cell.angle_beta   90.00
_cell.angle_gamma   90.00
#
_symmetry.space_group_name_H-M   'P 1'
#
loop_
_entity.id
_entity.type
_entity.pdbx_description
1 polymer ?
#
loop_
_entity_poly.entity_id
_entity_poly.type
_entity_poly.pdbx_seq_one_letter_code
_entity_poly.pdbx_strand_id
1 'polypeptide(L)'
;MVGVMLVHPYFSTGIDQMWLYMCPTCGGLSDQRLKPAEEDLVRLRCEKALAFVAGKDRLGEVGIGYREELRKSGWRGSAELVESVGEEQKAGELRDKFASFIKHN
;
A
#
# COMPACT_ATOMS: atom_id res chain seq x y z
N MET A 1 -12.64 -11.08 -6.53
CA MET A 1 -11.67 -10.00 -6.85
C MET A 1 -10.32 -10.68 -6.96
N VAL A 2 -9.62 -10.58 -8.10
CA VAL A 2 -8.39 -11.38 -8.31
C VAL A 2 -7.16 -10.73 -7.68
N GLY A 3 -7.00 -9.41 -7.83
CA GLY A 3 -5.90 -8.66 -7.24
C GLY A 3 -6.28 -7.25 -6.84
N VAL A 4 -5.49 -6.65 -5.96
CA VAL A 4 -5.51 -5.22 -5.63
C VAL A 4 -4.15 -4.60 -5.94
N MET A 5 -4.17 -3.37 -6.44
CA MET A 5 -2.96 -2.61 -6.71
C MET A 5 -3.01 -1.26 -5.99
N LEU A 6 -1.96 -0.94 -5.26
CA LEU A 6 -1.81 0.28 -4.47
C LEU A 6 -0.68 1.09 -5.09
N VAL A 7 -0.99 2.25 -5.65
CA VAL A 7 0.04 3.16 -6.19
C VAL A 7 0.30 4.25 -5.17
N HIS A 8 1.47 4.18 -4.54
CA HIS A 8 1.94 5.12 -3.53
C HIS A 8 0.87 5.40 -2.45
N PRO A 9 0.42 4.35 -1.73
CA PRO A 9 -0.68 4.48 -0.79
C PRO A 9 -0.32 5.45 0.33
N TYR A 10 -1.23 6.38 0.60
CA TYR A 10 -1.08 7.29 1.73
C TYR A 10 -1.48 6.55 3.01
N PHE A 11 -0.53 5.82 3.59
CA PHE A 11 -0.65 5.26 4.92
C PHE A 11 0.15 6.11 5.91
N SER A 12 -0.38 6.26 7.12
CA SER A 12 0.28 7.06 8.14
C SER A 12 0.13 6.44 9.52
N THR A 13 1.18 6.58 10.33
CA THR A 13 1.19 6.22 11.76
C THR A 13 0.89 7.42 12.65
N GLY A 14 0.68 8.59 12.06
CA GLY A 14 0.36 9.84 12.74
C GLY A 14 -0.59 10.71 11.93
N ILE A 15 -1.10 11.76 12.56
CA ILE A 15 -1.95 12.75 11.91
C ILE A 15 -1.08 13.95 11.53
N ASP A 16 -1.00 14.24 10.23
CA ASP A 16 -0.37 15.46 9.74
C ASP A 16 -1.41 16.42 9.14
N GLN A 17 -0.94 17.59 8.71
CA GLN A 17 -1.81 18.62 8.13
C GLN A 17 -2.51 18.14 6.85
N MET A 18 -1.85 17.30 6.05
CA MET A 18 -2.45 16.73 4.84
C MET A 18 -3.59 15.79 5.22
N TRP A 19 -3.40 14.96 6.25
CA TRP A 19 -4.45 14.09 6.76
C TRP A 19 -5.66 14.85 7.28
N LEU A 20 -5.44 15.90 8.09
CA LEU A 20 -6.51 16.76 8.61
C LEU A 20 -7.28 17.47 7.49
N TYR A 21 -6.59 17.84 6.42
CA TYR A 21 -7.21 18.43 5.24
C TYR A 21 -8.08 17.42 4.47
N MET A 22 -7.57 16.20 4.22
CA MET A 22 -8.30 15.16 3.48
C MET A 22 -9.44 14.53 4.31
N CYS A 23 -9.24 14.39 5.61
CA CYS A 23 -10.15 13.74 6.56
C CYS A 23 -10.49 14.70 7.71
N PRO A 24 -11.28 15.77 7.48
CA PRO A 24 -11.58 16.78 8.49
C PRO A 24 -12.38 16.23 9.68
N THR A 25 -13.05 15.09 9.50
CA THR A 25 -13.77 14.36 10.54
C THR A 25 -12.97 13.17 11.06
N CYS A 26 -11.63 13.23 11.03
CA CYS A 26 -10.81 12.11 11.47
C CYS A 26 -10.95 11.85 12.98
N GLY A 27 -11.06 10.57 13.34
CA GLY A 27 -11.21 10.11 14.73
C GLY A 27 -9.90 10.11 15.52
N GLY A 28 -8.92 10.94 15.18
CA GLY A 28 -7.61 10.91 15.81
C GLY A 28 -6.73 9.76 15.29
N LEU A 29 -5.79 9.31 16.13
CA LEU A 29 -4.86 8.20 15.81
C LEU A 29 -5.56 6.84 15.71
N SER A 30 -6.78 6.72 16.24
CA SER A 30 -7.63 5.54 16.13
C SER A 30 -8.42 5.47 14.83
N ASP A 31 -8.24 6.42 13.91
CA ASP A 31 -8.97 6.43 12.65
C ASP A 31 -8.48 5.29 11.72
N GLN A 32 -9.33 4.29 11.49
CA GLN A 32 -9.02 3.13 10.65
C GLN A 32 -8.71 3.48 9.19
N ARG A 33 -9.00 4.71 8.74
CA ARG A 33 -8.60 5.18 7.40
C ARG A 33 -7.09 5.43 7.30
N LEU A 34 -6.41 5.74 8.41
CA LEU A 34 -4.96 6.01 8.43
C LEU A 34 -4.16 4.81 7.93
N LYS A 35 -4.62 3.61 8.32
CA LYS A 35 -4.00 2.34 8.01
C LYS A 35 -4.98 1.21 8.33
N PRO A 36 -5.08 0.16 7.49
CA PRO A 36 -5.91 -1.00 7.78
C PRO A 36 -5.49 -1.69 9.08
N ALA A 37 -6.48 -2.14 9.87
CA ALA A 37 -6.23 -2.95 11.04
C ALA A 37 -5.79 -4.37 10.64
N GLU A 38 -5.05 -5.06 11.51
CA GLU A 38 -4.57 -6.42 11.26
C GLU A 38 -5.72 -7.40 10.94
N GLU A 39 -6.84 -7.25 11.63
CA GLU A 39 -8.08 -8.01 11.40
C GLU A 39 -8.68 -7.80 10.01
N ASP A 40 -8.45 -6.64 9.38
CA ASP A 40 -8.88 -6.39 8.01
C ASP A 40 -7.89 -6.93 6.98
N LEU A 41 -6.58 -6.93 7.31
CA LEU A 41 -5.55 -7.51 6.45
C LEU A 41 -5.80 -9.00 6.20
N VAL A 42 -6.11 -9.78 7.25
CA VAL A 42 -6.40 -11.22 7.10
C VAL A 42 -7.68 -11.50 6.31
N ARG A 43 -8.63 -10.55 6.32
CA ARG A 43 -9.92 -10.65 5.63
C ARG A 43 -9.87 -10.18 4.17
N LEU A 44 -8.71 -9.73 3.70
CA LEU A 44 -8.54 -9.24 2.34
C LEU A 44 -8.97 -10.31 1.32
N ARG A 45 -10.00 -10.00 0.53
CA ARG A 45 -10.68 -10.96 -0.35
C ARG A 45 -9.97 -11.21 -1.68
N CYS A 46 -8.92 -10.46 -2.00
CA CYS A 46 -8.10 -10.75 -3.19
C CYS A 46 -7.02 -11.77 -2.88
N GLU A 47 -6.53 -12.39 -3.94
CA GLU A 47 -5.47 -13.39 -3.88
C GLU A 47 -4.09 -12.76 -4.07
N LYS A 48 -4.03 -11.57 -4.67
CA LYS A 48 -2.79 -10.85 -4.95
C LYS A 48 -2.88 -9.38 -4.54
N ALA A 49 -1.78 -8.85 -4.04
CA ALA A 49 -1.60 -7.46 -3.71
C ALA A 49 -0.27 -6.98 -4.30
N LEU A 50 -0.29 -5.86 -5.03
CA LEU A 50 0.90 -5.20 -5.56
C LEU A 50 0.94 -3.75 -5.09
N ALA A 51 2.00 -3.36 -4.40
CA ALA A 51 2.21 -1.99 -3.96
C ALA A 51 3.39 -1.34 -4.69
N PHE A 52 3.21 -0.09 -5.12
CA PHE A 52 4.29 0.77 -5.62
C PHE A 52 4.59 1.82 -4.55
N VAL A 53 5.86 1.95 -4.18
CA VAL A 53 6.32 2.87 -3.13
C VAL A 53 7.53 3.67 -3.60
N ALA A 54 7.73 4.86 -3.03
CA ALA A 54 8.94 5.63 -3.27
C ALA A 54 9.93 5.40 -2.13
N GLY A 55 11.11 4.86 -2.43
CA GLY A 55 12.07 4.40 -1.42
C GLY A 55 12.71 5.51 -0.59
N LYS A 56 12.50 6.78 -0.95
CA LYS A 56 13.13 7.95 -0.32
C LYS A 56 12.16 8.86 0.43
N ASP A 57 10.89 8.47 0.58
CA ASP A 57 9.94 9.26 1.35
C ASP A 57 9.28 8.48 2.49
N ARG A 58 8.64 9.25 3.37
CA ARG A 58 7.92 8.74 4.54
C ARG A 58 6.83 7.73 4.15
N LEU A 59 6.16 7.92 3.03
CA LEU A 59 5.07 7.06 2.60
C LEU A 59 5.59 5.71 2.10
N GLY A 60 6.80 5.66 1.54
CA GLY A 60 7.44 4.42 1.14
C GLY A 60 7.81 3.54 2.32
N GLU A 61 8.38 4.10 3.38
CA GLU A 61 8.67 3.37 4.62
C GLU A 61 7.39 2.72 5.18
N VAL A 62 6.29 3.50 5.23
CA VAL A 62 5.00 2.99 5.72
C VAL A 62 4.39 1.95 4.76
N GLY A 63 4.53 2.15 3.45
CA GLY A 63 4.07 1.20 2.44
C GLY A 63 4.82 -0.14 2.47
N ILE A 64 6.12 -0.12 2.75
CA ILE A 64 6.91 -1.33 3.04
C ILE A 64 6.36 -2.03 4.30
N GLY A 65 6.11 -1.26 5.37
CA GLY A 65 5.50 -1.78 6.60
C GLY A 65 4.16 -2.46 6.37
N TYR A 66 3.27 -1.86 5.58
CA TYR A 66 1.99 -2.45 5.19
C TYR A 66 2.16 -3.82 4.52
N ARG A 67 3.10 -3.94 3.57
CA ARG A 67 3.36 -5.21 2.87
C ARG A 67 3.86 -6.29 3.82
N GLU A 68 4.73 -5.95 4.78
CA GLU A 68 5.22 -6.90 5.78
C GLU A 68 4.14 -7.32 6.78
N GLU A 69 3.27 -6.40 7.20
CA GLU A 69 2.13 -6.73 8.07
C GLU A 69 1.09 -7.58 7.36
N LEU A 70 0.79 -7.29 6.09
CA LEU A 70 -0.11 -8.10 5.29
C LEU A 70 0.40 -9.56 5.20
N ARG A 71 1.71 -9.76 5.02
CA ARG A 71 2.33 -11.10 5.02
C ARG A 71 2.27 -11.80 6.39
N LYS A 72 2.30 -11.04 7.49
CA LYS A 72 2.25 -11.57 8.86
C LYS A 72 0.82 -11.82 9.37
N SER A 73 -0.17 -11.14 8.80
CA SER A 73 -1.59 -11.19 9.22
C SER A 73 -2.27 -12.56 9.08
N GLY A 74 -1.63 -13.54 8.43
CA GLY A 74 -2.26 -14.82 8.07
C GLY A 74 -3.11 -14.76 6.80
N TRP A 75 -3.15 -13.62 6.10
CA TRP A 75 -3.68 -13.55 4.75
C TRP A 75 -2.96 -14.54 3.83
N ARG A 76 -3.73 -15.33 3.06
CA ARG A 76 -3.22 -16.46 2.27
C ARG A 76 -2.80 -16.10 0.84
N GLY A 77 -2.89 -14.82 0.47
CA GLY A 77 -2.50 -14.35 -0.86
C GLY A 77 -1.02 -14.02 -0.98
N SER A 78 -0.63 -13.48 -2.15
CA SER A 78 0.73 -13.04 -2.44
C SER A 78 0.87 -11.52 -2.43
N ALA A 79 1.82 -10.99 -1.66
CA ALA A 79 2.13 -9.55 -1.61
C ALA A 79 3.45 -9.22 -2.31
N GLU A 80 3.37 -8.40 -3.36
CA GLU A 80 4.50 -7.86 -4.10
C GLU A 80 4.68 -6.36 -3.86
N LEU A 81 5.92 -5.90 -3.92
CA LEU A 81 6.29 -4.50 -3.73
C LEU A 81 7.25 -4.09 -4.83
N VAL A 82 7.04 -2.91 -5.42
CA VAL A 82 7.99 -2.25 -6.32
C VAL A 82 8.37 -0.91 -5.72
N GLU A 83 9.65 -0.78 -5.41
CA GLU A 83 10.22 0.43 -4.81
C GLU A 83 10.91 1.29 -5.87
N SER A 84 10.68 2.61 -5.82
CA SER A 84 11.42 3.58 -6.61
C SER A 84 12.70 3.98 -5.89
N VAL A 85 13.86 3.80 -6.53
CA VAL A 85 15.13 4.25 -5.96
C VAL A 85 15.49 5.59 -6.60
N GLY A 86 15.07 6.69 -5.98
CA GLY A 86 15.34 8.05 -6.48
C GLY A 86 14.27 8.61 -7.42
N GLU A 87 14.64 9.65 -8.18
CA GLU A 87 13.73 10.36 -9.11
C GLU A 87 13.49 9.58 -10.41
N GLU A 88 14.34 8.60 -10.72
CA GLU A 88 14.22 7.74 -11.89
C GLU A 88 13.68 6.36 -11.52
N GLN A 89 12.36 6.27 -11.41
CA GLN A 89 11.70 5.00 -11.72
C GLN A 89 11.38 5.05 -13.22
N LYS A 90 11.98 4.15 -14.00
CA LYS A 90 11.69 4.11 -15.44
C LYS A 90 10.21 3.81 -15.61
N ALA A 91 9.44 4.78 -16.11
CA ALA A 91 8.00 4.65 -16.33
C ALA A 91 7.63 3.38 -17.13
N GLY A 92 8.55 2.89 -17.97
CA GLY A 92 8.42 1.61 -18.67
C GLY A 92 8.34 0.40 -17.74
N GLU A 93 9.18 0.30 -16.71
CA GLU A 93 9.19 -0.83 -15.77
C GLU A 93 7.91 -0.86 -14.92
N LEU A 94 7.44 0.32 -14.49
CA LEU A 94 6.14 0.49 -13.82
C LEU A 94 5.00 -0.02 -14.71
N ARG A 95 4.96 0.43 -15.97
CA ARG A 95 3.95 0.02 -16.96
C ARG A 95 3.97 -1.48 -17.19
N ASP A 96 5.16 -2.06 -17.34
CA ASP A 96 5.31 -3.48 -17.65
C ASP A 96 4.90 -4.33 -16.45
N LYS A 97 5.24 -3.91 -15.22
CA LYS A 97 4.77 -4.56 -14.01
C LYS A 97 3.25 -4.47 -13.87
N PHE A 98 2.69 -3.28 -14.05
CA PHE A 98 1.24 -3.05 -14.05
C PHE A 98 0.53 -3.98 -15.05
N ALA A 99 1.03 -4.04 -16.28
CA ALA A 99 0.48 -4.90 -17.32
C ALA A 99 0.60 -6.39 -16.95
N SER A 100 1.74 -6.81 -16.38
CA SER A 100 1.93 -8.20 -15.93
C SER A 100 0.96 -8.58 -14.82
N PHE A 101 0.70 -7.67 -13.87
CA PHE A 101 -0.19 -7.91 -12.75
C PHE A 101 -1.61 -8.13 -13.23
N ILE A 102 -2.09 -7.30 -14.18
CA ILE A 102 -3.42 -7.46 -14.76
C ILE A 102 -3.54 -8.74 -15.59
N LYS A 103 -2.52 -9.07 -16.40
CA LYS A 103 -2.57 -10.23 -17.31
C LYS A 103 -2.47 -11.59 -16.62
N HIS A 104 -1.85 -11.65 -15.45
CA HIS A 104 -1.71 -12.89 -14.68
C HIS A 104 -2.82 -13.04 -13.62
N ASN A 105 -3.90 -12.26 -13.74
CA ASN A 105 -5.12 -12.36 -12.93
C ASN A 105 -6.26 -12.92 -13.76
#